data_AF-A0A1G6JSD4-F1
#
_entry.id   AF-A0A1G6JSD4-F1
#
_cell.length_a   1.000
_cell.length_b   1.000
_cell.length_c   1.000
_cell.angle_alpha   90.00
_cell.angle_beta   90.00
_cell.angle_gamma   90.00
#
_symmetry.space_group_name_H-M   'P 1'
#
loop_
_entity.id
_entity.type
_entity.pdbx_description
1 polymer ?
#
loop_
_entity_poly.entity_id
_entity_poly.type
_entity_poly.pdbx_seq_one_letter_code
_entity_poly.pdbx_strand_id
1 'polypeptide(L)'
;MGIRVVIKGKADVLRAINPERYKTPIAQTVEKHTRLQANQASNRAPILWGPLSESIPASVKMVVGAKIIGTYGSPLIYAAVQEFTHKTKKGYMRKTAFEGEQPFVEDLSKTVQRVAKGH
;
A
#
# COMPACT_ATOMS: atom_id res chain seq x y z
N MET A 1 -3.53 -36.65 -40.84
CA MET A 1 -4.76 -36.93 -40.06
C MET A 1 -4.61 -36.22 -38.72
N GLY A 2 -5.49 -35.26 -38.39
CA GLY A 2 -5.36 -34.44 -37.18
C GLY A 2 -6.56 -34.64 -36.25
N ILE A 3 -6.30 -34.96 -35.00
CA ILE A 3 -7.35 -35.12 -33.97
C ILE A 3 -7.49 -33.79 -33.24
N ARG A 4 -8.68 -33.19 -33.27
CA ARG A 4 -9.01 -31.95 -32.54
C ARG A 4 -9.79 -32.30 -31.28
N VAL A 5 -9.13 -32.19 -30.13
CA VAL A 5 -9.78 -32.34 -28.82
C VAL A 5 -10.25 -30.95 -28.37
N VAL A 6 -11.56 -30.77 -28.20
CA VAL A 6 -12.16 -29.51 -27.71
C VAL A 6 -12.67 -29.74 -26.29
N ILE A 7 -11.94 -29.21 -25.31
CA ILE A 7 -12.35 -29.24 -23.90
C ILE A 7 -13.29 -28.05 -23.64
N LYS A 8 -14.58 -28.32 -23.41
CA LYS A 8 -15.54 -27.30 -22.94
C LYS A 8 -15.16 -26.88 -21.51
N GLY A 9 -15.15 -25.57 -21.24
CA GLY A 9 -14.81 -25.02 -19.91
C GLY A 9 -13.32 -24.68 -19.69
N LYS A 10 -12.42 -24.98 -20.64
CA LYS A 10 -11.00 -24.57 -20.56
C LYS A 10 -10.85 -23.05 -20.38
N ALA A 11 -11.68 -22.26 -21.04
CA ALA A 11 -11.67 -20.80 -20.93
C ALA A 11 -12.03 -20.34 -19.50
N ASP A 12 -13.02 -20.96 -18.86
CA ASP A 12 -13.46 -20.60 -17.51
C ASP A 12 -12.39 -20.95 -16.45
N VAL A 13 -11.74 -22.09 -16.63
CA VAL A 13 -10.60 -22.51 -15.77
C VAL A 13 -9.41 -21.56 -15.94
N LEU A 14 -9.01 -21.24 -17.17
CA LEU A 14 -7.93 -20.27 -17.43
C LEU A 14 -8.28 -18.87 -16.93
N ARG A 15 -9.55 -18.49 -16.99
CA ARG A 15 -10.09 -17.23 -16.49
C ARG A 15 -10.07 -17.17 -14.95
N ALA A 16 -10.34 -18.28 -14.27
CA ALA A 16 -10.28 -18.39 -12.81
C ALA A 16 -8.83 -18.35 -12.28
N ILE A 17 -7.87 -18.92 -13.02
CA ILE A 17 -6.47 -19.02 -12.60
C ILE A 17 -5.64 -17.79 -13.00
N ASN A 18 -6.17 -16.88 -13.83
CA ASN A 18 -5.41 -15.75 -14.38
C ASN A 18 -4.84 -14.83 -13.26
N PRO A 19 -3.51 -14.86 -13.00
CA PRO A 19 -2.90 -14.09 -11.92
C PRO A 19 -2.88 -12.57 -12.19
N GLU A 20 -2.98 -12.16 -13.45
CA GLU A 20 -3.00 -10.74 -13.85
C GLU A 20 -4.21 -10.00 -13.25
N ARG A 21 -5.30 -10.72 -12.98
CA ARG A 21 -6.53 -10.16 -12.40
C ARG A 21 -6.32 -9.57 -11.02
N TYR A 22 -5.36 -10.08 -10.27
CA TYR A 22 -5.07 -9.61 -8.91
C TYR A 22 -4.14 -8.40 -8.90
N LYS A 23 -3.36 -8.16 -9.96
CA LYS A 23 -2.30 -7.13 -9.94
C LYS A 23 -2.87 -5.72 -9.78
N THR A 24 -3.85 -5.33 -10.59
CA THR A 24 -4.41 -3.98 -10.54
C THR A 24 -5.15 -3.69 -9.23
N PRO A 25 -6.07 -4.57 -8.76
CA PRO A 25 -6.78 -4.32 -7.50
C PRO A 25 -5.87 -4.31 -6.28
N ILE A 26 -4.87 -5.20 -6.22
CA ILE A 26 -3.89 -5.21 -5.12
C ILE A 26 -3.04 -3.94 -5.15
N ALA A 27 -2.54 -3.51 -6.31
CA ALA A 27 -1.76 -2.29 -6.44
C ALA A 27 -2.55 -1.05 -5.97
N GLN A 28 -3.83 -0.95 -6.33
CA GLN A 28 -4.72 0.13 -5.88
C GLN A 28 -4.95 0.09 -4.37
N THR A 29 -5.14 -1.10 -3.77
CA THR A 29 -5.25 -1.23 -2.31
C THR A 29 -3.97 -0.78 -1.61
N VAL A 30 -2.81 -1.22 -2.11
CA VAL A 30 -1.50 -0.81 -1.57
C VAL A 30 -1.35 0.71 -1.63
N GLU A 31 -1.55 1.31 -2.80
CA GLU A 31 -1.41 2.76 -2.99
C GLU A 31 -2.34 3.55 -2.05
N LYS A 32 -3.60 3.12 -1.93
CA LYS A 32 -4.57 3.73 -1.01
C LYS A 32 -4.06 3.70 0.43
N HIS A 33 -3.62 2.54 0.92
CA HIS A 33 -3.17 2.38 2.30
C HIS A 33 -1.87 3.12 2.58
N THR A 34 -0.91 3.08 1.66
CA THR A 34 0.32 3.86 1.80
C THR A 34 0.03 5.36 1.87
N ARG A 35 -0.95 5.86 1.10
CA ARG A 35 -1.37 7.27 1.14
C ARG A 35 -2.01 7.63 2.48
N LEU A 36 -2.86 6.74 3.02
CA LEU A 36 -3.49 6.94 4.33
C LEU A 36 -2.45 6.97 5.44
N GLN A 37 -1.48 6.06 5.42
CA GLN A 37 -0.37 6.03 6.38
C GLN A 37 0.49 7.30 6.28
N ALA A 38 0.81 7.76 5.07
CA ALA A 38 1.54 9.02 4.85
C ALA A 38 0.78 10.23 5.44
N ASN A 39 -0.53 10.33 5.21
CA ASN A 39 -1.37 11.39 5.78
C ASN A 39 -1.40 11.35 7.32
N GLN A 40 -1.55 10.15 7.89
CA GLN A 40 -1.54 9.98 9.34
C GLN A 40 -0.17 10.32 9.95
N ALA A 41 0.93 9.96 9.27
CA ALA A 41 2.28 10.28 9.70
C ALA A 41 2.51 11.80 9.70
N SER A 42 2.06 12.49 8.64
CA SER A 42 2.09 13.95 8.56
C SER A 42 1.32 14.61 9.70
N ASN A 43 0.09 14.17 9.98
CA ASN A 43 -0.74 14.70 11.07
C ASN A 43 -0.14 14.46 12.46
N ARG A 44 0.60 13.36 12.65
CA ARG A 44 1.23 13.02 13.93
C ARG A 44 2.59 13.68 14.14
N ALA A 45 3.21 14.18 13.07
CA ALA A 45 4.51 14.80 13.15
C ALA A 45 4.51 15.98 14.15
N PRO A 46 5.61 16.19 14.90
CA PRO A 46 5.75 17.36 15.76
C PRO A 46 5.88 18.64 14.94
N ILE A 47 5.11 19.66 15.31
CA ILE A 47 5.14 21.00 14.69
C ILE A 47 5.85 21.88 15.71
N LEU A 48 7.10 22.27 15.42
CA LEU A 48 7.85 23.15 16.31
C LEU A 48 8.14 24.49 15.62
N TRP A 49 8.76 24.50 14.45
CA TRP A 49 9.08 25.70 13.66
C TRP A 49 9.14 25.29 12.17
N GLY A 50 8.25 25.80 11.32
CA GLY A 50 8.19 25.42 9.90
C GLY A 50 7.69 23.98 9.62
N PRO A 51 7.51 23.62 8.34
CA PRO A 51 6.57 22.59 7.94
C PRO A 51 7.17 21.18 7.97
N LEU A 52 7.45 20.64 9.17
CA LEU A 52 7.82 19.25 9.30
C LEU A 52 6.69 18.31 8.82
N SER A 53 5.44 18.67 9.12
CA SER A 53 4.25 17.98 8.61
C SER A 53 4.16 18.05 7.09
N GLU A 54 4.40 19.22 6.47
CA GLU A 54 4.34 19.36 5.00
C GLU A 54 5.56 18.72 4.31
N SER A 55 6.66 18.49 5.03
CA SER A 55 7.83 17.75 4.54
C SER A 55 7.57 16.25 4.36
N ILE A 56 6.46 15.75 4.87
CA ILE A 56 5.99 14.38 4.69
C ILE A 56 4.93 14.45 3.60
N PRO A 57 5.31 14.35 2.32
CA PRO A 57 4.34 14.47 1.26
C PRO A 57 3.32 13.34 1.38
N ALA A 58 2.04 13.70 1.24
CA ALA A 58 0.92 12.78 1.08
C ALA A 58 1.02 11.96 -0.24
N SER A 59 2.10 12.11 -1.01
CA SER A 59 2.33 11.40 -2.26
C SER A 59 3.07 10.10 -1.98
N VAL A 60 2.48 8.99 -2.42
CA VAL A 60 3.13 7.68 -2.41
C VAL A 60 4.03 7.57 -3.62
N LYS A 61 5.32 7.27 -3.42
CA LYS A 61 6.17 6.82 -4.52
C LYS A 61 6.07 5.30 -4.61
N MET A 62 5.32 4.83 -5.60
CA MET A 62 5.32 3.41 -5.97
C MET A 62 6.68 3.09 -6.59
N VAL A 63 7.34 2.04 -6.12
CA VAL A 63 8.65 1.63 -6.64
C VAL A 63 8.49 1.17 -8.10
N VAL A 64 9.22 1.81 -9.01
CA VAL A 64 9.20 1.45 -10.44
C VAL A 64 9.69 0.01 -10.59
N GLY A 65 8.86 -0.86 -11.16
CA GLY A 65 9.14 -2.30 -11.29
C GLY A 65 8.57 -3.18 -10.17
N ALA A 66 8.18 -2.59 -9.03
CA ALA A 66 7.49 -3.28 -7.94
C ALA A 66 6.18 -2.54 -7.63
N LYS A 67 5.14 -2.78 -8.46
CA LYS A 67 3.80 -2.17 -8.38
C LYS A 67 3.02 -2.40 -7.06
N ILE A 68 3.65 -3.03 -6.08
CA ILE A 68 3.11 -3.42 -4.77
C ILE A 68 3.92 -2.88 -3.61
N ILE A 69 4.94 -2.05 -3.86
CA ILE A 69 5.74 -1.41 -2.83
C ILE A 69 5.52 0.09 -2.92
N GLY A 70 4.82 0.63 -1.93
CA GLY A 70 4.66 2.07 -1.73
C GLY A 70 5.64 2.56 -0.66
N THR A 71 6.33 3.67 -0.92
CA THR A 71 7.22 4.30 0.06
C THR A 71 6.74 5.73 0.38
N TYR A 72 6.85 6.10 1.65
CA TYR A 72 6.60 7.45 2.14
C TYR A 72 7.62 7.80 3.22
N GLY A 73 7.94 9.09 3.36
CA GLY A 73 8.95 9.58 4.28
C GLY A 73 9.22 11.07 4.06
N SER A 74 10.08 11.65 4.88
CA SER A 74 10.53 13.05 4.74
C SER A 74 11.98 13.10 4.29
N PRO A 75 12.37 14.01 3.38
CA PRO A 75 13.76 14.22 2.98
C PRO A 75 14.58 14.96 4.05
N LEU A 76 13.95 15.46 5.11
CA LEU A 76 14.61 16.28 6.12
C LEU A 76 15.24 15.41 7.22
N ILE A 77 16.55 15.60 7.46
CA ILE A 77 17.26 14.95 8.58
C ILE A 77 16.59 15.26 9.92
N TYR A 78 16.06 16.49 10.07
CA TYR A 78 15.32 16.89 11.26
C TYR A 78 14.09 16.01 11.53
N ALA A 79 13.38 15.55 10.49
CA ALA A 79 12.25 14.61 10.65
C ALA A 79 12.72 13.28 11.24
N ALA A 80 13.86 12.77 10.75
CA ALA A 80 14.47 11.57 11.28
C ALA A 80 14.91 11.76 12.75
N VAL A 81 15.53 12.88 13.09
CA VAL A 81 15.90 13.17 14.50
C VAL A 81 14.66 13.19 15.39
N GLN A 82 13.61 13.92 15.00
CA GLN A 82 12.37 14.03 15.77
C GLN A 82 11.64 12.69 15.95
N GLU A 83 11.75 11.78 14.97
CA GLU A 83 11.18 10.44 15.06
C GLU A 83 11.73 9.64 16.25
N PHE A 84 12.97 9.93 16.68
CA PHE A 84 13.60 9.24 17.81
C PHE A 84 13.67 10.07 19.09
N THR A 85 13.78 11.39 18.99
CA THR A 85 14.12 12.26 20.13
C THR A 85 12.94 13.08 20.69
N HIS A 86 11.83 13.22 19.96
CA HIS A 86 10.73 14.06 20.43
C HIS A 86 10.09 13.51 21.72
N LYS A 87 9.92 14.35 22.75
CA LYS A 87 9.48 13.93 24.10
C LYS A 87 8.14 13.17 24.09
N THR A 88 7.16 13.65 23.33
CA THR A 88 5.77 13.12 23.36
C THR A 88 5.29 12.54 22.02
N LYS A 89 5.96 12.90 20.92
CA LYS A 89 5.54 12.55 19.54
C LYS A 89 6.57 11.68 18.80
N LYS A 90 7.58 11.15 19.49
CA LYS A 90 8.50 10.17 18.89
C LYS A 90 7.76 8.95 18.37
N GLY A 91 8.31 8.33 17.34
CA GLY A 91 7.74 7.16 16.70
C GLY A 91 6.52 7.48 15.83
N TYR A 92 6.32 8.71 15.37
CA TYR A 92 5.13 9.07 14.60
C TYR A 92 5.08 8.35 13.24
N MET A 93 6.23 8.07 12.62
CA MET A 93 6.31 7.24 11.40
C MET A 93 6.13 5.76 11.73
N ARG A 94 6.83 5.23 12.73
CA ARG A 94 6.73 3.79 13.06
C ARG A 94 5.35 3.41 13.60
N LYS A 95 4.74 4.25 14.44
CA LYS A 95 3.40 4.00 14.98
C LYS A 95 2.34 4.01 13.88
N THR A 96 2.46 4.88 12.90
CA THR A 96 1.50 4.92 11.77
C THR A 96 1.65 3.72 10.85
N ALA A 97 2.88 3.26 10.61
CA ALA A 97 3.11 2.00 9.91
C ALA A 97 2.48 0.81 10.67
N PHE A 98 2.72 0.71 11.98
CA PHE A 98 2.20 -0.37 12.81
C PHE A 98 0.67 -0.37 12.91
N GLU A 99 0.06 0.77 13.22
CA GLU A 99 -1.40 0.88 13.34
C GLU A 99 -2.10 0.75 11.98
N GLY A 100 -1.43 1.11 10.89
CA GLY A 100 -1.94 0.98 9.53
C GLY A 100 -1.79 -0.44 8.95
N GLU A 101 -1.08 -1.35 9.61
CA GLU A 101 -0.81 -2.70 9.10
C GLU A 101 -2.08 -3.58 9.12
N GLN A 102 -2.75 -3.66 10.26
CA GLN A 102 -3.98 -4.46 10.40
C GLN A 102 -5.07 -4.08 9.37
N PRO A 103 -5.47 -2.80 9.23
CA PRO A 103 -6.49 -2.42 8.24
C PRO A 103 -6.03 -2.67 6.80
N PHE A 104 -4.73 -2.59 6.53
CA PHE A 104 -4.19 -2.93 5.21
C PHE A 104 -4.35 -4.43 4.91
N VAL A 105 -3.98 -5.31 5.84
CA VAL A 105 -4.11 -6.77 5.67
C VAL A 105 -5.57 -7.19 5.49
N GLU A 106 -6.47 -6.62 6.28
CA GLU A 106 -7.91 -6.90 6.18
C GLU A 106 -8.49 -6.47 4.83
N ASP A 107 -8.19 -5.25 4.36
CA ASP A 107 -8.66 -4.76 3.07
C ASP A 107 -8.04 -5.55 1.90
N LEU A 108 -6.76 -5.95 2.01
CA LEU A 108 -6.11 -6.77 1.00
C LEU A 108 -6.78 -8.13 0.88
N SER A 109 -7.07 -8.79 2.01
CA SER A 109 -7.80 -10.06 2.05
C SER A 109 -9.20 -9.93 1.41
N LYS A 110 -9.94 -8.86 1.73
CA LYS A 110 -11.24 -8.57 1.12
C LYS A 110 -11.14 -8.34 -0.40
N THR A 111 -10.12 -7.62 -0.86
CA THR A 111 -9.87 -7.40 -2.30
C THR A 111 -9.58 -8.72 -3.01
N VAL A 112 -8.72 -9.58 -2.44
CA VAL A 112 -8.43 -10.90 -3.02
C VAL A 112 -9.69 -11.75 -3.10
N GLN A 113 -10.50 -11.79 -2.04
CA GLN A 113 -11.77 -12.53 -2.04
C GLN A 113 -12.76 -11.99 -3.09
N ARG A 114 -12.82 -10.68 -3.30
CA ARG A 114 -13.68 -10.04 -4.31
C ARG A 114 -13.28 -10.44 -5.72
N VAL A 115 -11.98 -10.34 -6.03
CA VAL A 115 -11.42 -10.71 -7.34
C VAL A 115 -11.60 -12.21 -7.61
N ALA A 116 -11.42 -13.06 -6.59
CA ALA A 116 -11.64 -14.50 -6.70
C ALA A 116 -13.11 -14.85 -7.00
N LYS A 117 -14.07 -14.08 -6.46
CA LYS A 117 -15.51 -14.23 -6.74
C LYS A 117 -15.93 -13.68 -8.11
N GLY A 118 -15.04 -13.02 -8.84
CA GLY A 118 -15.29 -12.53 -10.21
C GLY A 118 -16.08 -11.21 -10.29
N HIS A 119 -16.09 -10.43 -9.20
CA HIS A 119 -16.64 -9.06 -9.16
C HIS A 119 -15.58 -8.00 -9.40
#